data_AF-A0A371EQU2-F1
#
_entry.id   AF-A0A371EQU2-F1
#
_cell.length_a   1.000
_cell.length_b   1.000
_cell.length_c   1.000
_cell.angle_alpha   90.00
_cell.angle_beta   90.00
_cell.angle_gamma   90.00
#
_symmetry.space_group_name_H-M   'P 1'
#
loop_
_entity.id
_entity.type
_entity.pdbx_description
1 polymer ?
#
loop_
_entity_poly.entity_id
_entity_poly.type
_entity_poly.pdbx_seq_one_letter_code
_entity_poly.pdbx_strand_id
1 'polypeptide(L)' 'MFLTCRIDLEPVFFAGSIPETSYNVSKDQKYCGELKVALTFNPEELKVMLIFNPKRGSYGEE' A
#
# COMPACT_ATOMS: atom_id res chain seq x y z
N MET A 1 -28.98 4.72 3.60
CA MET A 1 -28.15 5.75 4.28
C MET A 1 -26.93 5.04 4.84
N PHE A 2 -25.71 5.48 4.49
CA PHE A 2 -24.47 4.76 4.78
C PHE A 2 -23.59 5.51 5.78
N LEU A 3 -22.75 4.80 6.52
CA LEU A 3 -21.71 5.35 7.39
C LEU A 3 -20.40 5.55 6.60
N THR A 4 -19.57 6.50 6.99
CA THR A 4 -18.26 6.76 6.37
C THR A 4 -17.13 6.65 7.39
N CYS A 5 -15.99 6.12 6.97
CA CYS A 5 -14.76 6.04 7.76
C CYS A 5 -13.61 6.48 6.86
N ARG A 6 -12.73 7.37 7.34
CA ARG A 6 -11.58 7.87 6.59
C ARG A 6 -10.31 7.28 7.17
N ILE A 7 -9.53 6.63 6.30
CA ILE A 7 -8.27 5.99 6.63
C ILE A 7 -7.20 6.59 5.72
N ASP A 8 -6.16 7.18 6.30
CA ASP A 8 -5.00 7.66 5.55
C ASP A 8 -4.05 6.49 5.26
N LEU A 9 -3.65 6.36 4.00
CA LEU A 9 -2.80 5.27 3.54
C LEU A 9 -1.32 5.67 3.47
N GLU A 10 -1.00 6.96 3.53
CA GLU A 10 0.39 7.44 3.50
C GLU A 10 1.25 6.78 4.59
N PRO A 11 0.80 6.68 5.86
CA PRO A 11 1.55 5.96 6.90
C PRO A 11 1.75 4.48 6.59
N VAL A 12 0.78 3.83 5.92
CA VAL A 12 0.85 2.40 5.57
C VAL A 12 1.90 2.16 4.48
N PHE A 13 2.03 3.08 3.52
CA PHE A 13 3.04 2.99 2.48
C PHE A 13 4.46 3.12 3.02
N PHE A 14 4.67 4.00 4.01
CA PHE A 14 5.98 4.18 4.65
C PHE A 14 6.32 3.08 5.65
N ALA A 15 5.36 2.66 6.49
CA ALA A 15 5.60 1.65 7.52
C ALA A 15 5.51 0.22 7.01
N GLY A 16 4.87 -0.01 5.86
CA GLY A 16 4.57 -1.33 5.29
C GLY A 16 3.44 -2.07 6.00
N SER A 17 3.32 -1.94 7.32
CA SER A 17 2.21 -2.48 8.11
C SER A 17 1.85 -1.54 9.27
N ILE A 18 0.55 -1.37 9.49
CA ILE A 18 -0.03 -0.65 10.62
C ILE A 18 -0.81 -1.67 11.45
N PRO A 19 -0.52 -1.79 12.76
CA PRO A 19 -1.24 -2.69 13.65
C PRO A 19 -2.69 -2.25 13.83
N GLU A 20 -3.48 -3.04 14.56
CA GLU A 20 -4.88 -2.74 14.83
C GLU A 20 -5.06 -1.32 15.39
N THR A 21 -5.75 -0.47 14.64
CA THR A 21 -5.94 0.95 14.93
C THR A 21 -7.42 1.31 14.83
N SER A 22 -7.92 2.12 15.77
CA SER A 22 -9.29 2.64 15.74
C SER A 22 -9.41 3.85 14.81
N TYR A 23 -10.41 3.84 13.94
CA TYR A 23 -10.76 4.95 13.06
C TYR A 23 -12.19 5.41 13.30
N ASN A 24 -12.41 6.72 13.30
CA ASN A 24 -13.73 7.30 13.54
C ASN A 24 -14.70 7.01 12.40
N VAL A 25 -15.87 6.49 12.77
CA VAL A 25 -17.01 6.32 11.87
C VAL A 25 -17.93 7.53 12.04
N SER A 26 -18.31 8.14 10.93
CA SER A 26 -19.17 9.31 10.92
C SER A 26 -20.37 9.16 9.98
N LYS A 27 -21.44 9.88 10.31
CA LYS A 27 -22.65 10.00 9.50
C LYS A 27 -23.06 11.47 9.47
N ASP A 28 -23.15 12.05 8.29
CA ASP A 28 -23.47 13.48 8.13
C ASP A 28 -22.61 14.37 9.05
N GLN A 29 -21.30 14.10 9.09
CA GLN A 29 -20.31 14.79 9.94
C GLN A 29 -20.47 14.56 11.46
N LYS A 30 -21.35 13.66 11.89
CA LYS A 30 -21.50 13.28 13.31
C LYS A 30 -20.78 11.97 13.61
N TYR A 31 -20.00 11.96 14.68
CA TYR A 31 -19.36 10.75 15.21
C TYR A 31 -20.42 9.69 15.57
N CYS A 32 -20.16 8.44 15.18
CA CYS A 32 -21.07 7.30 15.34
C CYS A 32 -20.40 6.08 15.97
N GLY A 33 -19.10 6.13 16.27
CA GLY A 33 -18.33 5.02 16.82
C GLY A 33 -16.97 4.85 16.15
N GLU A 34 -16.36 3.69 16.35
CA GLU A 34 -15.03 3.36 15.84
C GLU A 34 -15.05 2.10 14.99
N LEU A 35 -14.17 2.06 13.98
CA LEU A 35 -13.84 0.89 13.19
C LEU A 35 -12.37 0.52 13.47
N LYS A 36 -12.13 -0.68 14.01
CA LYS A 36 -10.79 -1.20 14.22
C LYS A 36 -10.33 -2.01 13.02
N VAL A 37 -9.20 -1.63 12.44
CA VAL A 37 -8.57 -2.36 11.33
C VAL A 37 -7.06 -2.40 11.50
N ALA A 38 -6.45 -3.48 11.04
CA ALA A 38 -5.02 -3.56 10.77
C ALA A 38 -4.82 -3.43 9.25
N LEU A 39 -3.75 -2.75 8.83
CA LEU A 39 -3.47 -2.49 7.42
C LEU A 39 -2.09 -3.03 7.08
N THR A 40 -1.98 -3.72 5.94
CA THR A 40 -0.68 -4.16 5.42
C THR A 40 -0.62 -3.81 3.95
N PHE A 41 0.43 -3.08 3.57
CA PHE A 41 0.68 -2.70 2.20
C PHE A 41 1.49 -3.79 1.51
N ASN A 42 0.90 -4.37 0.46
CA ASN A 42 1.55 -5.37 -0.39
C ASN A 42 1.77 -4.73 -1.77
N PRO A 43 2.93 -4.09 -2.02
CA PRO A 43 3.20 -3.49 -3.32
C PRO A 43 3.24 -4.57 -4.41
N GLU A 44 2.74 -4.24 -5.60
CA GLU A 44 2.90 -5.10 -6.77
C GLU A 44 4.37 -5.08 -7.21
N GLU A 45 5.03 -6.24 -7.19
CA GLU A 45 6.39 -6.36 -7.69
C GLU A 45 6.39 -6.30 -9.22
N LEU A 46 6.85 -5.17 -9.77
CA LEU A 46 7.15 -5.08 -11.20
C LEU A 46 8.30 -6.04 -11.51
N LYS A 47 8.01 -7.16 -12.18
CA LYS A 47 9.00 -8.13 -12.67
C LYS A 47 9.82 -7.56 -13.84
N VAL A 48 10.60 -6.51 -13.60
CA VAL A 48 11.48 -5.88 -14.61
C VAL A 48 12.69 -6.79 -14.94
N MET A 49 12.96 -7.80 -14.12
CA MET A 49 14.08 -8.73 -14.32
C MET A 49 13.95 -9.66 -15.55
N LEU A 50 12.77 -9.79 -16.17
CA LEU A 50 12.62 -10.67 -17.34
C LEU A 50 12.98 -10.02 -18.68
N ILE A 51 13.18 -8.69 -18.73
CA ILE A 51 13.45 -7.98 -19.99
C ILE A 51 14.94 -7.63 -20.16
N PHE A 52 15.70 -7.53 -19.06
CA PHE A 52 17.15 -7.44 -19.15
C PHE A 52 17.76 -8.83 -19.32
N ASN A 53 17.86 -9.28 -20.58
CA ASN A 53 18.82 -10.31 -20.97
C ASN A 53 20.20 -9.64 -21.15
N PRO A 54 21.15 -9.72 -20.19
CA PRO A 54 22.43 -9.05 -20.28
C PRO A 54 23.39 -9.74 -21.27
N LYS A 55 22.93 -10.74 -22.01
CA LYS A 55 23.74 -11.54 -22.94
C LYS A 55 23.49 -11.18 -24.41
N ARG A 56 23.74 -9.95 -24.81
CA ARG A 56 24.14 -9.60 -26.19
C ARG A 56 25.03 -8.37 -26.17
N GLY A 57 26.30 -8.59 -25.82
CA GLY A 57 27.33 -7.57 -25.80
C GLY A 57 28.66 -8.16 -25.38
N SER A 58 29.21 -9.06 -26.19
CA SER A 58 30.63 -9.40 -26.09
C SER A 58 31.39 -8.33 -26.88
N TYR A 59 31.93 -7.33 -26.18
CA TYR A 59 32.99 -6.46 -26.71
C TYR A 59 34.34 -7.11 -26.41
N GLY A 60 35.18 -7.23 -27.43
CA GLY A 60 36.61 -7.57 -27.39
C GLY A 60 36.92 -9.06 -27.64
N GLU A 61 37.99 -9.47 -28.34
CA GLU A 61 39.19 -8.78 -28.86
C GLU A 61 39.86 -9.68 -29.93
N GLU A 62 40.50 -9.03 -30.92
CA GLU A 62 41.40 -9.52 -32.01
C GLU A 62 40.83 -10.37 -33.17
#